data_AF-A0A6L9II94-F1
#
_entry.id   AF-A0A6L9II94-F1
#
_cell.length_a   1.000
_cell.length_b   1.000
_cell.length_c   1.000
_cell.angle_alpha   90.00
_cell.angle_beta   90.00
_cell.angle_gamma   90.00
#
_symmetry.space_group_name_H-M   'P 1'
#
loop_
_entity.id
_entity.type
_entity.pdbx_description
1 polymer ?
#
loop_
_entity_poly.entity_id
_entity_poly.type
_entity_poly.pdbx_seq_one_letter_code
_entity_poly.pdbx_strand_id
1 'polypeptide(L)'
;MRLLLMLFMLSLPLISTAPAAAQPGSAAAACTGVVLLEGTATRALNGVSLFAAGYVANLTDDPVTLIGAQSAEAALELSPDADLTIPPRAVLDLGRDGLGLTAPLPESGQPFDLTLSFDAAPAVAVALTPGAAPLPVPLPGCDQPLLLATAAYPNPTDVTAGVINGLLYNLTPTDDLLLAVQVDGGTAQITPLSAGEDALPIASGRARLLTPETAQIMLQGLAAPLVGGETLALTLTFAEAGDVRVSVPVAAVPALDQAAAETVPVGVDAALWQQGRDLYHGGAAGIGCAVCHAADAGGSFGRDIRGIDADAVRQSLTSVPEMLMLVNLTDAEIEALAVYLGALRD
;
A
#
# COMPACT_ATOMS: atom_id res chain seq x y z
N MET A 1 2.54 80.26 32.74
CA MET A 1 1.45 79.60 33.51
C MET A 1 0.37 79.20 32.51
N ARG A 2 0.00 77.95 32.22
CA ARG A 2 0.32 76.59 32.67
C ARG A 2 0.16 75.71 31.40
N LEU A 3 1.22 75.08 30.89
CA LEU A 3 1.60 73.68 31.12
C LEU A 3 0.45 72.68 30.92
N LEU A 4 0.30 72.15 29.70
CA LEU A 4 -0.38 70.88 29.43
C LEU A 4 0.47 70.09 28.43
N LEU A 5 1.29 69.19 28.99
CA LEU A 5 2.26 68.33 28.31
C LEU A 5 1.52 67.07 27.86
N MET A 6 1.17 66.97 26.58
CA MET A 6 0.64 65.74 25.97
C MET A 6 1.78 64.76 25.71
N LEU A 7 1.82 63.72 26.53
CA LEU A 7 2.68 62.55 26.43
C LEU A 7 2.19 61.69 25.25
N PHE A 8 2.77 61.89 24.06
CA PHE A 8 2.58 61.03 22.90
C PHE A 8 3.42 59.75 23.11
N MET A 9 2.78 58.68 23.56
CA MET A 9 3.37 57.35 23.65
C MET A 9 3.58 56.79 22.25
N LEU A 10 4.84 56.79 21.83
CA LEU A 10 5.36 56.27 20.58
C LEU A 10 5.37 54.73 20.63
N SER A 11 4.27 54.09 20.26
CA SER A 11 4.22 52.64 20.02
C SER A 11 4.76 52.32 18.62
N LEU A 12 6.08 52.12 18.52
CA LEU A 12 6.68 51.52 17.33
C LEU A 12 6.33 50.02 17.28
N PRO A 13 5.77 49.47 16.19
CA PRO A 13 5.79 48.03 15.98
C PRO A 13 7.24 47.63 15.66
N LEU A 14 7.81 46.77 16.52
CA LEU A 14 9.01 46.01 16.19
C LEU A 14 8.64 45.06 15.05
N ILE A 15 8.99 45.43 13.82
CA ILE A 15 8.96 44.52 12.67
C ILE A 15 10.12 43.54 12.88
N SER A 16 9.82 42.42 13.54
CA SER A 16 10.70 41.26 13.58
C SER A 16 10.59 40.56 12.23
N THR A 17 11.58 40.76 11.36
CA THR A 17 11.76 39.93 10.17
C THR A 17 12.28 38.57 10.63
N ALA A 18 11.37 37.65 10.94
CA ALA A 18 11.72 36.24 11.00
C ALA A 18 12.22 35.81 9.61
N PRO A 19 13.33 35.06 9.50
CA PRO A 19 13.71 34.48 8.22
C PRO A 19 12.56 33.62 7.72
N ALA A 20 12.23 33.75 6.43
CA ALA A 20 11.28 32.87 5.77
C ALA A 20 11.74 31.43 6.02
N ALA A 21 10.93 30.65 6.73
CA ALA A 21 11.15 29.22 6.86
C ALA A 21 11.20 28.65 5.44
N ALA A 22 12.34 28.08 5.06
CA ALA A 22 12.47 27.35 3.82
C ALA A 22 11.34 26.30 3.80
N GLN A 23 10.55 26.29 2.71
CA GLN A 23 9.58 25.23 2.54
C GLN A 23 10.35 23.91 2.49
N PRO A 24 10.02 22.92 3.33
CA PRO A 24 10.67 21.62 3.26
C PRO A 24 10.30 20.99 1.92
N GLY A 25 11.27 20.92 1.01
CA GLY A 25 11.16 20.14 -0.21
C GLY A 25 10.92 18.68 0.14
N SER A 26 10.16 17.96 -0.69
CA SER A 26 9.97 16.52 -0.52
C SER A 26 11.34 15.82 -0.52
N ALA A 27 11.58 14.99 0.49
CA ALA A 27 12.81 14.20 0.71
C ALA A 27 13.29 13.42 -0.53
N ALA A 28 12.40 13.14 -1.49
CA ALA A 28 12.74 12.47 -2.74
C ALA A 28 13.66 13.28 -3.67
N ALA A 29 13.80 14.60 -3.53
CA ALA A 29 14.36 15.46 -4.59
C ALA A 29 15.88 15.33 -4.85
N ALA A 30 16.66 14.60 -4.04
CA ALA A 30 18.12 14.55 -4.19
C ALA A 30 18.67 13.20 -4.68
N CYS A 31 17.92 12.11 -4.57
CA CYS A 31 18.32 10.81 -5.10
C CYS A 31 18.20 10.83 -6.63
N THR A 32 19.28 10.52 -7.35
CA THR A 32 19.25 10.26 -8.80
C THR A 32 19.77 8.84 -9.07
N GLY A 33 18.91 7.98 -9.61
CA GLY A 33 19.28 6.65 -10.11
C GLY A 33 18.06 5.74 -10.30
N VAL A 34 18.19 4.67 -11.08
CA VAL A 34 17.21 3.57 -11.09
C VAL A 34 17.61 2.58 -10.00
N VAL A 35 16.64 2.02 -9.28
CA VAL A 35 16.84 0.97 -8.29
C VAL A 35 15.95 -0.21 -8.66
N LEU A 36 16.55 -1.31 -9.09
CA LEU A 36 15.84 -2.58 -9.21
C LEU A 36 15.53 -3.11 -7.79
N LEU A 37 14.48 -3.91 -7.59
CA LEU A 37 14.13 -4.53 -6.32
C LEU A 37 13.59 -5.95 -6.60
N GLU A 38 14.47 -6.92 -6.79
CA GLU A 38 14.03 -8.30 -7.02
C GLU A 38 13.38 -8.92 -5.78
N GLY A 39 12.16 -9.44 -5.89
CA GLY A 39 11.53 -10.23 -4.83
C GLY A 39 11.83 -11.72 -4.99
N THR A 40 11.87 -12.46 -3.88
CA THR A 40 11.98 -13.92 -3.92
C THR A 40 10.71 -14.61 -4.38
N ALA A 41 10.87 -15.68 -5.16
CA ALA A 41 9.82 -16.65 -5.43
C ALA A 41 9.18 -17.14 -4.12
N THR A 42 7.87 -16.95 -3.99
CA THR A 42 7.07 -17.51 -2.90
C THR A 42 6.97 -19.02 -3.06
N ARG A 43 7.06 -19.76 -1.95
CA ARG A 43 6.82 -21.21 -1.89
C ARG A 43 5.42 -21.53 -2.42
N ALA A 44 5.32 -22.48 -3.35
CA ALA A 44 4.05 -23.10 -3.69
C ALA A 44 3.51 -23.88 -2.47
N LEU A 45 2.40 -23.41 -1.89
CA LEU A 45 1.57 -24.20 -0.99
C LEU A 45 0.37 -24.69 -1.82
N ASN A 46 0.26 -26.03 -1.98
CA ASN A 46 -0.91 -26.72 -2.53
C ASN A 46 -1.27 -26.44 -4.02
N GLY A 47 -0.28 -26.41 -4.93
CA GLY A 47 -0.57 -26.48 -6.38
C GLY A 47 -1.15 -25.21 -7.00
N VAL A 48 -1.12 -24.08 -6.30
CA VAL A 48 -1.42 -22.75 -6.83
C VAL A 48 -0.11 -22.07 -7.22
N SER A 49 0.05 -21.68 -8.49
CA SER A 49 1.17 -20.86 -8.94
C SER A 49 1.07 -19.48 -8.31
N LEU A 50 2.00 -19.16 -7.41
CA LEU A 50 2.20 -17.80 -6.93
C LEU A 50 3.21 -17.11 -7.86
N PHE A 51 2.83 -15.94 -8.38
CA PHE A 51 3.71 -15.11 -9.20
C PHE A 51 4.89 -14.60 -8.36
N ALA A 52 6.10 -14.64 -8.90
CA ALA A 52 7.23 -13.92 -8.30
C ALA A 52 6.95 -12.42 -8.46
N ALA A 53 6.67 -11.72 -7.36
CA ALA A 53 6.53 -10.27 -7.37
C ALA A 53 7.94 -9.64 -7.29
N GLY A 54 8.40 -9.05 -8.39
CA GLY A 54 9.57 -8.17 -8.40
C GLY A 54 9.14 -6.73 -8.56
N TYR A 55 9.94 -5.78 -8.07
CA TYR A 55 9.66 -4.35 -8.21
C TYR A 55 10.81 -3.66 -8.94
N VAL A 56 10.51 -2.64 -9.73
CA VAL A 56 11.53 -1.76 -10.33
C VAL A 56 11.18 -0.32 -9.96
N ALA A 57 12.05 0.36 -9.23
CA ALA A 57 11.84 1.75 -8.83
C ALA A 57 12.70 2.69 -9.69
N ASN A 58 12.06 3.62 -10.38
CA ASN A 58 12.74 4.74 -11.01
C ASN A 58 12.88 5.86 -9.98
N LEU A 59 14.08 6.07 -9.43
CA LEU A 59 14.36 7.18 -8.51
C LEU A 59 14.94 8.39 -9.24
N THR A 60 14.81 8.49 -10.55
CA THR A 60 15.21 9.69 -11.30
C THR A 60 14.02 10.63 -11.50
N ASP A 61 14.31 11.87 -11.91
CA ASP A 61 13.28 12.85 -12.31
C ASP A 61 12.87 12.71 -13.78
N ASP A 62 13.53 11.82 -14.52
CA ASP A 62 13.24 11.50 -15.91
C ASP A 62 12.57 10.11 -16.02
N PRO A 63 11.72 9.86 -17.03
CA PRO A 63 11.22 8.51 -17.28
C PRO A 63 12.37 7.59 -17.66
N VAL A 64 12.27 6.32 -17.28
CA VAL A 64 13.26 5.29 -17.57
C VAL A 64 12.60 4.18 -18.36
N THR A 65 13.17 3.81 -19.50
CA THR A 65 12.62 2.73 -20.33
C THR A 65 13.35 1.43 -20.01
N LEU A 66 12.59 0.41 -19.62
CA LEU A 66 13.07 -0.96 -19.59
C LEU A 66 13.08 -1.49 -21.03
N ILE A 67 14.28 -1.65 -21.59
CA ILE A 67 14.52 -2.04 -22.99
C ILE A 67 14.73 -3.55 -23.16
N GLY A 68 14.69 -4.31 -22.06
CA GLY A 68 14.76 -5.77 -22.11
C GLY A 68 14.90 -6.41 -20.73
N ALA A 69 14.35 -7.61 -20.62
CA ALA A 69 14.53 -8.51 -19.49
C ALA A 69 14.86 -9.89 -20.04
N GLN A 70 15.93 -10.50 -19.53
CA GLN A 70 16.35 -11.84 -19.92
C GLN A 70 16.54 -12.68 -18.67
N SER A 71 16.07 -13.93 -18.72
CA SER A 71 16.40 -14.95 -17.72
C SER A 71 17.35 -15.97 -18.35
N ALA A 72 18.37 -16.40 -17.61
CA ALA A 72 19.31 -17.40 -18.09
C ALA A 72 18.68 -18.81 -18.19
N GLU A 73 17.62 -19.08 -17.44
CA GLU A 73 17.04 -20.43 -17.27
C GLU A 73 15.57 -20.54 -17.69
N ALA A 74 14.81 -19.44 -17.67
CA ALA A 74 13.45 -19.40 -18.19
C ALA A 74 13.44 -18.69 -19.56
N ALA A 75 12.58 -19.13 -20.48
CA ALA A 75 12.26 -18.40 -21.72
C ALA A 75 11.43 -17.14 -21.40
N LEU A 76 11.94 -16.31 -20.49
CA LEU A 76 11.43 -15.01 -20.16
C LEU A 76 12.04 -14.02 -21.13
N GLU A 77 11.46 -13.94 -22.32
CA GLU A 77 11.71 -12.82 -23.21
C GLU A 77 10.56 -11.84 -23.01
N LEU A 78 10.86 -10.63 -22.52
CA LEU A 78 9.98 -9.51 -22.85
C LEU A 78 9.87 -9.48 -24.36
N SER A 79 8.65 -9.31 -24.88
CA SER A 79 8.46 -9.09 -26.30
C SER A 79 9.43 -7.99 -26.74
N PRO A 80 10.23 -8.18 -27.80
CA PRO A 80 11.26 -7.22 -28.20
C PRO A 80 10.70 -5.83 -28.56
N ASP A 81 9.37 -5.70 -28.66
CA ASP A 81 8.66 -4.45 -28.93
C ASP A 81 7.93 -3.87 -27.69
N ALA A 82 8.04 -4.50 -26.52
CA ALA A 82 7.41 -4.05 -25.29
C ALA A 82 8.37 -3.17 -24.47
N ASP A 83 8.61 -1.96 -24.97
CA ASP A 83 9.26 -0.91 -24.18
C ASP A 83 8.34 -0.55 -23.00
N LEU A 84 8.84 -0.78 -21.78
CA LEU A 84 8.11 -0.43 -20.58
C LEU A 84 8.72 0.82 -19.96
N THR A 85 8.07 1.96 -20.19
CA THR A 85 8.48 3.23 -19.59
C THR A 85 7.99 3.32 -18.15
N ILE A 86 8.93 3.39 -17.21
CA ILE A 86 8.68 3.64 -15.79
C ILE A 86 8.72 5.16 -15.58
N PRO A 87 7.61 5.80 -15.17
CA PRO A 87 7.59 7.24 -14.94
C PRO A 87 8.63 7.68 -13.89
N PRO A 88 9.01 8.97 -13.87
CA PRO A 88 9.83 9.53 -12.79
C PRO A 88 9.24 9.21 -11.42
N ARG A 89 10.09 8.84 -10.47
CA ARG A 89 9.69 8.55 -9.08
C ARG A 89 8.61 7.46 -8.93
N ALA A 90 8.45 6.59 -9.92
CA ALA A 90 7.47 5.51 -9.88
C ALA A 90 8.11 4.16 -9.53
N VAL A 91 7.27 3.26 -9.03
CA VAL A 91 7.62 1.85 -8.90
C VAL A 91 6.71 1.04 -9.80
N LEU A 92 7.33 0.17 -10.59
CA LEU A 92 6.67 -0.86 -11.39
C LEU A 92 6.60 -2.15 -10.59
N ASP A 93 5.41 -2.73 -10.43
CA ASP A 93 5.20 -4.06 -9.87
C ASP A 93 5.15 -5.09 -11.01
N LEU A 94 6.23 -5.86 -11.16
CA LEU A 94 6.38 -6.83 -12.25
C LEU A 94 5.36 -7.97 -12.17
N GLY A 95 4.81 -8.25 -10.98
CA GLY A 95 3.80 -9.29 -10.77
C GLY A 95 2.38 -8.82 -11.08
N ARG A 96 2.04 -7.57 -10.72
CA ARG A 96 0.69 -7.01 -10.90
C ARG A 96 0.50 -6.32 -12.24
N ASP A 97 1.51 -5.60 -12.72
CA ASP A 97 1.39 -4.74 -13.90
C ASP A 97 1.53 -5.50 -15.24
N GLY A 98 1.45 -6.83 -15.17
CA GLY A 98 1.13 -7.64 -16.35
C GLY A 98 2.25 -7.70 -17.37
N LEU A 99 3.51 -7.73 -16.93
CA LEU A 99 4.51 -8.42 -17.75
C LEU A 99 3.94 -9.84 -17.93
N GLY A 100 3.52 -10.18 -19.15
CA GLY A 100 2.94 -11.48 -19.48
C GLY A 100 3.99 -12.58 -19.36
N LEU A 101 4.42 -12.87 -18.13
CA LEU A 101 5.40 -13.90 -17.80
C LEU A 101 4.71 -15.26 -18.01
N THR A 102 4.63 -15.72 -19.25
CA THR A 102 4.00 -17.00 -19.62
C THR A 102 4.96 -18.19 -19.54
N ALA A 103 6.21 -17.98 -19.15
CA ALA A 103 7.16 -19.07 -18.98
C ALA A 103 6.87 -19.85 -17.69
N PRO A 104 6.96 -21.19 -17.70
CA PRO A 104 6.90 -21.96 -16.47
C PRO A 104 8.05 -21.52 -15.56
N LEU A 105 7.71 -21.08 -14.34
CA LEU A 105 8.71 -20.79 -13.31
C LEU A 105 9.53 -22.07 -13.03
N PRO A 106 10.84 -21.96 -12.74
CA PRO A 106 11.64 -23.10 -12.33
C PRO A 106 11.02 -23.78 -11.10
N GLU A 107 11.29 -25.08 -10.92
CA GLU A 107 10.77 -25.83 -9.79
C GLU A 107 11.08 -25.11 -8.47
N SER A 108 10.08 -25.05 -7.58
CA SER A 108 10.11 -24.36 -6.29
C SER A 108 11.48 -24.46 -5.59
N GLY A 109 12.17 -23.32 -5.43
CA GLY A 109 13.38 -23.20 -4.62
C GLY A 109 14.70 -23.11 -5.38
N GLN A 110 14.69 -23.12 -6.71
CA GLN A 110 15.88 -22.76 -7.50
C GLN A 110 16.00 -21.23 -7.62
N PRO A 111 17.20 -20.64 -7.42
CA PRO A 111 17.43 -19.24 -7.76
C PRO A 111 17.29 -19.09 -9.29
N PHE A 112 16.73 -17.97 -9.74
CA PHE A 112 16.74 -17.60 -11.16
C PHE A 112 17.40 -16.23 -11.29
N ASP A 113 18.24 -16.06 -12.30
CA ASP A 113 18.86 -14.77 -12.61
C ASP A 113 17.98 -14.02 -13.60
N LEU A 114 17.66 -12.76 -13.29
CA LEU A 114 16.98 -11.83 -14.18
C LEU A 114 17.94 -10.69 -14.53
N THR A 115 18.25 -10.52 -15.81
CA THR A 115 19.03 -9.40 -16.33
C THR A 115 18.09 -8.36 -16.91
N LEU A 116 18.10 -7.14 -16.37
CA LEU A 116 17.34 -6.01 -16.88
C LEU A 116 18.26 -4.99 -17.56
N SER A 117 17.83 -4.46 -18.69
CA SER A 117 18.54 -3.42 -19.44
C SER A 117 17.71 -2.13 -19.47
N PHE A 118 18.37 -0.98 -19.27
CA PHE A 118 17.74 0.35 -19.24
C PHE A 118 18.41 1.29 -20.24
N ASP A 119 17.65 2.23 -20.80
CA ASP A 119 18.14 3.22 -21.78
C ASP A 119 18.95 4.38 -21.16
N ALA A 120 18.75 4.66 -19.86
CA ALA A 120 19.39 5.75 -19.14
C ALA A 120 20.54 5.28 -18.22
N ALA A 121 21.70 5.92 -18.36
CA ALA A 121 22.82 5.81 -17.40
C ALA A 121 22.84 7.01 -16.45
N PRO A 122 23.16 6.83 -15.14
CA PRO A 122 23.46 5.59 -14.45
C PRO A 122 22.22 4.95 -13.78
N ALA A 123 21.72 3.84 -14.33
CA ALA A 123 20.81 2.94 -13.64
C ALA A 123 21.61 2.01 -12.71
N VAL A 124 21.26 1.92 -11.42
CA VAL A 124 21.87 0.98 -10.47
C VAL A 124 20.86 -0.15 -10.21
N ALA A 125 21.00 -1.28 -10.89
CA ALA A 125 20.18 -2.44 -10.57
C ALA A 125 20.58 -3.03 -9.21
N VAL A 126 19.61 -3.20 -8.32
CA VAL A 126 19.76 -3.77 -6.97
C VAL A 126 18.86 -5.00 -6.85
N ALA A 127 19.45 -6.19 -6.71
CA ALA A 127 18.65 -7.37 -6.38
C ALA A 127 18.34 -7.38 -4.88
N LEU A 128 17.07 -7.49 -4.48
CA LEU A 128 16.65 -7.62 -3.08
C LEU A 128 16.28 -9.07 -2.74
N THR A 129 17.18 -10.00 -3.03
CA THR A 129 17.01 -11.36 -2.52
C THR A 129 17.28 -11.40 -1.00
N PRO A 130 16.53 -12.17 -0.20
CA PRO A 130 16.89 -12.49 1.17
C PRO A 130 18.32 -13.01 1.22
N GLY A 131 19.21 -12.26 1.87
CA GLY A 131 20.64 -12.59 1.95
C GLY A 131 21.53 -11.94 0.88
N ALA A 132 21.01 -11.10 -0.02
CA ALA A 132 21.82 -10.27 -0.90
C ALA A 132 22.85 -9.46 -0.10
N ALA A 133 23.94 -9.03 -0.72
CA ALA A 133 24.84 -8.06 -0.10
C ALA A 133 24.09 -6.73 0.13
N PRO A 134 24.40 -5.96 1.19
CA PRO A 134 23.91 -4.59 1.30
C PRO A 134 24.34 -3.77 0.08
N LEU A 135 23.56 -2.75 -0.28
CA LEU A 135 24.04 -1.84 -1.31
C LEU A 135 25.31 -1.11 -0.88
N PRO A 136 26.18 -0.75 -1.83
CA PRO A 136 27.22 0.22 -1.56
C PRO A 136 26.57 1.58 -1.27
N VAL A 137 26.35 1.85 0.01
CA VAL A 137 25.95 3.16 0.53
C VAL A 137 27.20 3.97 0.93
N PRO A 138 27.16 5.30 0.80
CA PRO A 138 26.02 6.11 0.37
C PRO A 138 25.85 6.14 -1.15
N LEU A 139 24.61 6.08 -1.64
CA LEU A 139 24.32 6.47 -3.01
C LEU A 139 24.46 7.99 -3.13
N PRO A 140 25.10 8.54 -4.17
CA PRO A 140 25.22 9.98 -4.35
C PRO A 140 23.84 10.67 -4.31
N GLY A 141 23.68 11.62 -3.38
CA GLY A 141 22.43 12.37 -3.23
C GLY A 141 21.32 11.66 -2.42
N CYS A 142 21.57 10.46 -1.90
CA CYS A 142 20.64 9.77 -1.00
C CYS A 142 21.17 9.75 0.43
N ASP A 143 20.78 10.76 1.21
CA ASP A 143 21.12 10.91 2.63
C ASP A 143 19.93 10.67 3.56
N GLN A 144 18.80 10.19 3.02
CA GLN A 144 17.59 9.89 3.79
C GLN A 144 17.02 8.49 3.47
N PRO A 145 16.35 7.85 4.44
CA PRO A 145 15.50 6.69 4.21
C PRO A 145 14.40 7.01 3.20
N LEU A 146 14.02 6.00 2.42
CA LEU A 146 13.04 6.13 1.35
C LEU A 146 11.96 5.06 1.50
N LEU A 147 10.70 5.48 1.47
CA LEU A 147 9.57 4.57 1.38
C LEU A 147 9.23 4.38 -0.11
N LEU A 148 9.37 3.16 -0.60
CA LEU A 148 9.18 2.77 -2.00
C LEU A 148 8.02 1.78 -2.14
N ALA A 149 7.43 1.73 -3.33
CA ALA A 149 6.45 0.71 -3.71
C ALA A 149 5.26 0.63 -2.77
N THR A 150 4.87 1.75 -2.16
CA THR A 150 3.79 1.76 -1.17
C THR A 150 2.48 2.18 -1.79
N ALA A 151 1.42 1.48 -1.38
CA ALA A 151 0.06 1.96 -1.55
C ALA A 151 -0.68 1.86 -0.22
N ALA A 152 -1.52 2.85 0.05
CA ALA A 152 -2.50 2.78 1.11
C ALA A 152 -3.71 2.01 0.60
N TYR A 153 -4.12 1.00 1.34
CA TYR A 153 -5.29 0.18 1.06
C TYR A 153 -6.38 0.55 2.06
N PRO A 154 -7.51 1.11 1.61
CA PRO A 154 -8.63 1.37 2.50
C PRO A 154 -9.13 0.07 3.14
N ASN A 155 -9.54 0.16 4.40
CA ASN A 155 -10.22 -0.95 5.06
C ASN A 155 -11.65 -1.05 4.51
N PRO A 156 -12.07 -2.21 3.98
CA PRO A 156 -13.39 -2.37 3.40
C PRO A 156 -14.56 -2.22 4.39
N THR A 157 -14.33 -2.41 5.70
CA THR A 157 -15.38 -2.26 6.73
C THR A 157 -15.35 -0.94 7.48
N ASP A 158 -14.25 -0.19 7.39
CA ASP A 158 -14.08 1.10 8.04
C ASP A 158 -13.35 2.03 7.08
N VAL A 159 -14.13 2.86 6.39
CA VAL A 159 -13.60 3.79 5.40
C VAL A 159 -12.58 4.78 5.99
N THR A 160 -12.57 4.97 7.32
CA THR A 160 -11.61 5.83 8.04
C THR A 160 -10.37 5.07 8.54
N ALA A 161 -10.24 3.80 8.18
CA ALA A 161 -9.08 2.98 8.46
C ALA A 161 -8.46 2.42 7.18
N GLY A 162 -7.24 1.93 7.29
CA GLY A 162 -6.52 1.32 6.17
C GLY A 162 -5.19 0.74 6.59
N VAL A 163 -4.46 0.22 5.62
CA VAL A 163 -3.10 -0.29 5.81
C VAL A 163 -2.19 0.21 4.71
N ILE A 164 -0.92 0.43 5.01
CA ILE A 164 0.10 0.71 4.02
C ILE A 164 1.06 -0.46 3.98
N ASN A 165 1.15 -1.05 2.79
CA ASN A 165 2.09 -2.10 2.45
C ASN A 165 3.08 -1.55 1.42
N GLY A 166 4.28 -2.10 1.38
CA GLY A 166 5.30 -1.76 0.39
C GLY A 166 6.70 -2.03 0.92
N LEU A 167 7.68 -1.19 0.57
CA LEU A 167 9.08 -1.42 0.88
C LEU A 167 9.72 -0.18 1.51
N LEU A 168 10.28 -0.33 2.70
CA LEU A 168 11.01 0.73 3.39
C LEU A 168 12.52 0.52 3.25
N TYR A 169 13.22 1.42 2.57
CA TYR A 169 14.64 1.30 2.27
C TYR A 169 15.48 2.33 3.04
N ASN A 170 16.47 1.88 3.81
CA ASN A 170 17.45 2.78 4.40
C ASN A 170 18.65 2.99 3.46
N LEU A 171 18.67 4.13 2.78
CA LEU A 171 19.75 4.51 1.85
C LEU A 171 20.91 5.24 2.54
N THR A 172 20.79 5.50 3.84
CA THR A 172 21.84 6.16 4.62
C THR A 172 23.00 5.18 4.91
N PRO A 173 24.21 5.68 5.21
CA PRO A 173 25.35 4.81 5.53
C PRO A 173 25.26 4.19 6.93
N THR A 174 24.28 4.56 7.75
CA THR A 174 24.10 4.09 9.13
C THR A 174 22.81 3.31 9.29
N ASP A 175 22.79 2.35 10.21
CA ASP A 175 21.54 1.71 10.61
C ASP A 175 20.58 2.77 11.18
N ASP A 176 19.28 2.56 11.01
CA ASP A 176 18.25 3.49 11.51
C ASP A 176 17.08 2.73 12.12
N LEU A 177 16.25 3.44 12.87
CA LEU A 177 15.02 2.96 13.50
C LEU A 177 13.87 3.84 13.06
N LEU A 178 12.83 3.26 12.46
CA LEU A 178 11.57 3.99 12.27
C LEU A 178 10.81 3.99 13.59
N LEU A 179 10.80 5.16 14.25
CA LEU A 179 10.24 5.37 15.59
C LEU A 179 8.73 5.64 15.56
N ALA A 180 8.26 6.40 14.56
CA ALA A 180 6.86 6.80 14.48
C ALA A 180 6.42 7.05 13.03
N VAL A 181 5.11 6.93 12.82
CA VAL A 181 4.44 7.37 11.58
C VAL A 181 3.30 8.29 11.97
N GLN A 182 3.20 9.41 11.27
CA GLN A 182 2.12 10.39 11.42
C GLN A 182 1.37 10.52 10.09
N VAL A 183 0.05 10.67 10.19
CA VAL A 183 -0.85 10.91 9.07
C VAL A 183 -1.77 12.06 9.45
N ASP A 184 -2.05 12.95 8.50
CA ASP A 184 -2.94 14.06 8.75
C ASP A 184 -4.38 13.56 9.00
N GLY A 185 -5.00 14.08 10.06
CA GLY A 185 -6.39 13.79 10.38
C GLY A 185 -6.65 12.42 10.98
N GLY A 186 -5.65 11.62 11.34
CA GLY A 186 -5.88 10.34 12.03
C GLY A 186 -4.66 9.84 12.81
N THR A 187 -4.62 8.55 13.06
CA THR A 187 -3.47 7.88 13.71
C THR A 187 -2.85 6.86 12.76
N ALA A 188 -1.53 6.69 12.90
CA ALA A 188 -0.78 5.65 12.21
C ALA A 188 0.06 4.87 13.21
N GLN A 189 0.13 3.55 13.04
CA GLN A 189 0.88 2.65 13.93
C GLN A 189 1.59 1.57 13.11
N ILE A 190 2.82 1.23 13.48
CA ILE A 190 3.57 0.12 12.88
C ILE A 190 3.15 -1.18 13.59
N THR A 191 2.75 -2.22 12.85
CA THR A 191 2.25 -3.49 13.41
C THR A 191 2.49 -4.67 12.47
N PRO A 192 2.88 -5.86 12.96
CA PRO A 192 3.39 -6.09 14.30
C PRO A 192 4.81 -5.50 14.46
N LEU A 193 5.12 -5.05 15.66
CA LEU A 193 6.50 -4.97 16.13
C LEU A 193 6.78 -6.22 16.95
N SER A 194 8.03 -6.71 16.98
CA SER A 194 8.34 -7.88 17.81
C SER A 194 8.10 -7.54 19.29
N ALA A 195 7.85 -8.54 20.11
CA ALA A 195 7.55 -8.32 21.52
C ALA A 195 8.67 -7.51 22.21
N GLY A 196 8.32 -6.31 22.70
CA GLY A 196 9.24 -5.40 23.37
C GLY A 196 9.96 -4.39 22.47
N GLU A 197 9.70 -4.40 21.15
CA GLU A 197 10.17 -3.38 20.23
C GLU A 197 9.18 -2.21 20.16
N ASP A 198 9.69 -0.98 20.25
CA ASP A 198 8.97 0.29 20.09
C ASP A 198 9.23 0.96 18.73
N ALA A 199 10.16 0.41 17.95
CA ALA A 199 10.57 0.92 16.65
C ALA A 199 10.88 -0.22 15.68
N LEU A 200 10.80 0.07 14.37
CA LEU A 200 11.14 -0.89 13.32
C LEU A 200 12.60 -0.69 12.87
N PRO A 201 13.52 -1.64 13.12
CA PRO A 201 14.92 -1.52 12.72
C PRO A 201 15.13 -1.74 11.23
N ILE A 202 15.96 -0.87 10.62
CA ILE A 202 16.29 -0.92 9.19
C ILE A 202 17.80 -0.68 9.03
N ALA A 203 18.52 -1.77 8.73
CA ALA A 203 19.96 -1.69 8.56
C ALA A 203 20.36 -0.85 7.33
N SER A 204 21.54 -0.23 7.40
CA SER A 204 22.18 0.54 6.35
C SER A 204 22.23 -0.23 5.01
N GLY A 205 21.80 0.41 3.93
CA GLY A 205 21.76 -0.20 2.59
C GLY A 205 20.84 -1.43 2.49
N ARG A 206 19.86 -1.56 3.40
CA ARG A 206 18.86 -2.64 3.41
C ARG A 206 17.45 -2.10 3.25
N ALA A 207 16.61 -2.98 2.72
CA ALA A 207 15.17 -2.78 2.66
C ALA A 207 14.45 -3.64 3.69
N ARG A 208 13.31 -3.14 4.16
CA ARG A 208 12.34 -3.85 5.00
C ARG A 208 11.02 -3.94 4.26
N LEU A 209 10.59 -5.17 3.98
CA LEU A 209 9.29 -5.41 3.37
C LEU A 209 8.19 -5.17 4.39
N LEU A 210 7.21 -4.35 4.01
CA LEU A 210 6.02 -4.07 4.78
C LEU A 210 4.83 -4.89 4.26
N THR A 211 4.49 -5.96 4.96
CA THR A 211 3.33 -6.82 4.70
C THR A 211 2.57 -7.14 6.00
N PRO A 212 1.35 -7.70 5.92
CA PRO A 212 0.62 -8.15 7.09
C PRO A 212 1.38 -9.17 7.97
N GLU A 213 2.26 -9.99 7.37
CA GLU A 213 3.02 -11.03 8.06
C GLU A 213 4.29 -10.51 8.74
N THR A 214 4.85 -9.39 8.26
CA THR A 214 6.12 -8.84 8.77
C THR A 214 5.90 -7.63 9.67
N ALA A 215 5.54 -6.51 9.06
CA ALA A 215 5.24 -5.22 9.67
C ALA A 215 4.48 -4.41 8.62
N GLN A 216 3.45 -3.69 9.00
CA GLN A 216 2.68 -2.80 8.14
C GLN A 216 2.38 -1.52 8.90
N ILE A 217 2.04 -0.45 8.19
CA ILE A 217 1.57 0.78 8.83
C ILE A 217 0.05 0.72 8.81
N MET A 218 -0.56 0.53 9.97
CA MET A 218 -2.00 0.61 10.16
C MET A 218 -2.42 2.07 10.30
N LEU A 219 -3.47 2.46 9.58
CA LEU A 219 -4.11 3.77 9.63
C LEU A 219 -5.46 3.62 10.32
N GLN A 220 -5.79 4.50 11.25
CA GLN A 220 -7.06 4.46 11.99
C GLN A 220 -7.59 5.86 12.25
N GLY A 221 -8.92 5.98 12.33
CA GLY A 221 -9.60 7.20 12.73
C GLY A 221 -9.27 8.41 11.84
N LEU A 222 -9.06 8.18 10.54
CA LEU A 222 -8.81 9.24 9.57
C LEU A 222 -10.04 10.16 9.48
N ALA A 223 -9.78 11.47 9.38
CA ALA A 223 -10.82 12.50 9.33
C ALA A 223 -11.67 12.41 8.06
N ALA A 224 -11.14 11.80 7.01
CA ALA A 224 -11.84 11.54 5.76
C ALA A 224 -11.56 10.09 5.29
N PRO A 225 -12.49 9.49 4.55
CA PRO A 225 -12.27 8.22 3.87
C PRO A 225 -11.03 8.20 2.97
N LEU A 226 -10.38 7.04 2.87
CA LEU A 226 -9.36 6.79 1.85
C LEU A 226 -10.04 6.50 0.49
N VAL A 227 -9.82 7.38 -0.50
CA VAL A 227 -10.43 7.27 -1.84
C VAL A 227 -9.40 6.80 -2.85
N GLY A 228 -9.75 5.80 -3.65
CA GLY A 228 -8.87 5.25 -4.69
C GLY A 228 -8.35 6.32 -5.66
N GLY A 229 -7.05 6.29 -5.94
CA GLY A 229 -6.39 7.25 -6.85
C GLY A 229 -5.99 8.58 -6.21
N GLU A 230 -6.40 8.85 -4.97
CA GLU A 230 -5.87 9.98 -4.19
C GLU A 230 -4.46 9.66 -3.64
N THR A 231 -3.85 10.65 -2.99
CA THR A 231 -2.56 10.50 -2.32
C THR A 231 -2.66 10.89 -0.85
N LEU A 232 -2.09 10.08 0.02
CA LEU A 232 -2.01 10.28 1.46
C LEU A 232 -0.63 10.81 1.84
N ALA A 233 -0.56 11.95 2.54
CA ALA A 233 0.69 12.48 3.06
C ALA A 233 1.02 11.85 4.42
N LEU A 234 2.27 11.40 4.58
CA LEU A 234 2.78 10.86 5.83
C LEU A 234 4.06 11.58 6.25
N THR A 235 4.29 11.61 7.56
CA THR A 235 5.60 11.92 8.14
C THR A 235 6.12 10.70 8.87
N LEU A 236 7.28 10.21 8.45
CA LEU A 236 8.00 9.09 9.05
C LEU A 236 9.11 9.66 9.93
N THR A 237 9.13 9.33 11.22
CA THR A 237 10.17 9.80 12.14
C THR A 237 11.19 8.70 12.36
N PHE A 238 12.41 8.95 11.91
CA PHE A 238 13.56 8.07 12.09
C PHE A 238 14.47 8.56 13.22
N ALA A 239 15.22 7.65 13.84
CA ALA A 239 16.13 7.99 14.92
C ALA A 239 17.33 8.82 14.44
N GLU A 240 17.93 8.43 13.31
CA GLU A 240 19.11 9.12 12.76
C GLU A 240 18.73 10.12 11.67
N ALA A 241 17.86 9.73 10.73
CA ALA A 241 17.47 10.60 9.62
C ALA A 241 16.44 11.69 9.98
N GLY A 242 15.83 11.61 11.16
CA GLY A 242 14.77 12.53 11.59
C GLY A 242 13.48 12.37 10.81
N ASP A 243 12.75 13.47 10.62
CA ASP A 243 11.44 13.45 9.96
C ASP A 243 11.56 13.44 8.43
N VAL A 244 10.98 12.43 7.80
CA VAL A 244 10.91 12.24 6.35
C VAL A 244 9.45 12.31 5.91
N ARG A 245 9.14 13.23 4.98
CA ARG A 245 7.79 13.35 4.40
C ARG A 245 7.67 12.52 3.14
N VAL A 246 6.64 11.69 3.07
CA VAL A 246 6.34 10.84 1.92
C VAL A 246 4.89 11.01 1.49
N SER A 247 4.65 10.83 0.19
CA SER A 247 3.30 10.80 -0.38
C SER A 247 3.03 9.38 -0.86
N VAL A 248 1.97 8.77 -0.35
CA VAL A 248 1.60 7.38 -0.62
C VAL A 248 0.30 7.36 -1.42
N PRO A 249 0.26 6.80 -2.63
CA PRO A 249 -0.97 6.66 -3.38
C PRO A 249 -1.96 5.75 -2.66
N VAL A 250 -3.25 6.06 -2.74
CA VAL A 250 -4.32 5.20 -2.27
C VAL A 250 -4.70 4.26 -3.41
N ALA A 251 -4.53 2.96 -3.19
CA ALA A 251 -4.93 1.96 -4.16
C ALA A 251 -6.44 2.05 -4.41
N ALA A 252 -6.84 2.09 -5.67
CA ALA A 252 -8.23 1.86 -6.03
C ALA A 252 -8.61 0.44 -5.61
N VAL A 253 -9.61 0.35 -4.73
CA VAL A 253 -10.24 -0.92 -4.35
C VAL A 253 -11.60 -0.88 -5.02
N PRO A 254 -11.79 -1.58 -6.16
CA PRO A 254 -13.02 -1.49 -6.95
C PRO A 254 -14.30 -1.74 -6.13
N ALA A 255 -14.19 -2.56 -5.09
CA ALA A 255 -15.29 -2.85 -4.16
C ALA A 255 -15.73 -1.64 -3.33
N LEU A 256 -14.79 -0.76 -2.94
CA LEU A 256 -15.10 0.42 -2.13
C LEU A 256 -15.55 1.61 -2.96
N ASP A 257 -15.01 1.77 -4.17
CA ASP A 257 -15.46 2.81 -5.11
C ASP A 257 -16.90 2.53 -5.57
N GLN A 258 -17.29 1.26 -5.71
CA GLN A 258 -18.68 0.87 -5.97
C GLN A 258 -19.56 0.98 -4.73
N ALA A 259 -19.08 0.59 -3.54
CA ALA A 259 -19.83 0.74 -2.30
C ALA A 259 -20.16 2.21 -1.96
N ALA A 260 -19.27 3.16 -2.30
CA ALA A 260 -19.54 4.58 -2.10
C ALA A 260 -20.62 5.14 -3.05
N ALA A 261 -20.80 4.52 -4.22
CA ALA A 261 -21.79 4.94 -5.22
C ALA A 261 -23.15 4.25 -5.07
N GLU A 262 -23.23 3.18 -4.28
CA GLU A 262 -24.42 2.35 -4.17
C GLU A 262 -25.47 2.98 -3.24
N THR A 263 -26.61 3.36 -3.81
CA THR A 263 -27.72 3.95 -3.07
C THR A 263 -28.57 2.85 -2.43
N VAL A 264 -28.93 3.00 -1.15
CA VAL A 264 -29.88 2.12 -0.47
C VAL A 264 -31.18 2.01 -1.30
N PRO A 265 -31.62 0.79 -1.67
CA PRO A 265 -32.85 0.65 -2.43
C PRO A 265 -34.07 1.15 -1.67
N VAL A 266 -35.04 1.69 -2.41
CA VAL A 266 -36.29 2.21 -1.82
C VAL A 266 -37.04 1.10 -1.08
N GLY A 267 -37.41 1.36 0.17
CA GLY A 267 -38.16 0.42 0.99
C GLY A 267 -37.32 -0.62 1.73
N VAL A 268 -35.98 -0.56 1.58
CA VAL A 268 -35.05 -1.34 2.40
C VAL A 268 -34.63 -0.53 3.62
N ASP A 269 -34.53 -1.16 4.78
CA ASP A 269 -33.99 -0.51 5.98
C ASP A 269 -32.51 -0.16 5.77
N ALA A 270 -32.19 1.13 5.81
CA ALA A 270 -30.86 1.62 5.47
C ALA A 270 -29.78 1.14 6.45
N ALA A 271 -30.10 1.01 7.74
CA ALA A 271 -29.13 0.55 8.73
C ALA A 271 -28.82 -0.94 8.54
N LEU A 272 -29.84 -1.74 8.27
CA LEU A 272 -29.71 -3.18 8.04
C LEU A 272 -29.00 -3.47 6.71
N TRP A 273 -29.31 -2.72 5.66
CA TRP A 273 -28.60 -2.81 4.37
C TRP A 273 -27.12 -2.43 4.51
N GLN A 274 -26.83 -1.34 5.22
CA GLN A 274 -25.45 -0.90 5.47
C GLN A 274 -24.66 -1.95 6.25
N GLN A 275 -25.25 -2.51 7.31
CA GLN A 275 -24.62 -3.60 8.07
C GLN A 275 -24.36 -4.82 7.18
N GLY A 276 -25.31 -5.22 6.34
CA GLY A 276 -25.15 -6.32 5.40
C GLY A 276 -24.02 -6.10 4.39
N ARG A 277 -23.91 -4.87 3.87
CA ARG A 277 -22.84 -4.46 2.97
C ARG A 277 -21.47 -4.56 3.65
N ASP A 278 -21.35 -4.06 4.87
CA ASP A 278 -20.08 -4.03 5.60
C ASP A 278 -19.62 -5.47 5.93
N LEU A 279 -20.56 -6.35 6.29
CA LEU A 279 -20.31 -7.78 6.45
C LEU A 279 -19.88 -8.44 5.13
N TYR A 280 -20.51 -8.07 4.02
CA TYR A 280 -20.19 -8.62 2.70
C TYR A 280 -18.78 -8.24 2.24
N HIS A 281 -18.39 -6.97 2.40
CA HIS A 281 -17.12 -6.46 1.86
C HIS A 281 -15.94 -6.71 2.78
N GLY A 282 -16.14 -6.80 4.09
CA GLY A 282 -14.99 -7.08 4.98
C GLY A 282 -15.25 -7.93 6.22
N GLY A 283 -16.48 -8.35 6.50
CA GLY A 283 -16.77 -9.37 7.52
C GLY A 283 -16.31 -9.05 8.95
N ALA A 284 -16.63 -9.92 9.90
CA ALA A 284 -16.20 -9.74 11.31
C ALA A 284 -14.68 -9.97 11.53
N ALA A 285 -14.00 -10.58 10.56
CA ALA A 285 -12.58 -10.95 10.63
C ALA A 285 -11.70 -10.26 9.55
N GLY A 286 -12.20 -9.22 8.90
CA GLY A 286 -11.47 -8.50 7.84
C GLY A 286 -11.47 -9.19 6.47
N ILE A 287 -12.09 -10.37 6.35
CA ILE A 287 -12.30 -11.09 5.09
C ILE A 287 -13.82 -11.25 4.89
N GLY A 288 -14.38 -10.45 3.98
CA GLY A 288 -15.78 -10.52 3.59
C GLY A 288 -16.05 -11.57 2.50
N CYS A 289 -17.32 -11.77 2.17
CA CYS A 289 -17.76 -12.61 1.05
C CYS A 289 -17.22 -12.14 -0.32
N ALA A 290 -16.96 -10.84 -0.47
CA ALA A 290 -16.55 -10.21 -1.72
C ALA A 290 -15.25 -10.81 -2.33
N VAL A 291 -14.35 -11.34 -1.49
CA VAL A 291 -13.09 -11.95 -1.95
C VAL A 291 -13.35 -13.13 -2.89
N CYS A 292 -14.38 -13.93 -2.59
CA CYS A 292 -14.73 -15.10 -3.41
C CYS A 292 -15.87 -14.79 -4.39
N HIS A 293 -16.78 -13.90 -4.04
CA HIS A 293 -18.02 -13.68 -4.77
C HIS A 293 -18.03 -12.42 -5.65
N ALA A 294 -16.86 -11.82 -5.89
CA ALA A 294 -16.67 -10.52 -6.54
C ALA A 294 -17.25 -9.36 -5.71
N ALA A 295 -17.00 -8.11 -6.10
CA ALA A 295 -17.51 -6.96 -5.36
C ALA A 295 -19.04 -6.80 -5.44
N ASP A 296 -19.63 -7.23 -6.56
CA ASP A 296 -21.04 -7.10 -6.88
C ASP A 296 -21.86 -8.35 -6.52
N ALA A 297 -21.25 -9.34 -5.85
CA ALA A 297 -21.85 -10.65 -5.59
C ALA A 297 -22.16 -11.52 -6.83
N GLY A 298 -21.75 -11.10 -8.03
CA GLY A 298 -21.98 -11.81 -9.28
C GLY A 298 -21.16 -13.10 -9.46
N GLY A 299 -20.22 -13.36 -8.54
CA GLY A 299 -19.37 -14.54 -8.56
C GLY A 299 -18.12 -14.36 -9.43
N SER A 300 -16.96 -14.64 -8.84
CA SER A 300 -15.67 -14.71 -9.55
C SER A 300 -15.05 -16.09 -9.38
N PHE A 301 -14.71 -16.42 -8.12
CA PHE A 301 -14.23 -17.74 -7.72
C PHE A 301 -15.39 -18.60 -7.17
N GLY A 302 -16.25 -17.98 -6.36
CA GLY A 302 -17.51 -18.52 -5.90
C GLY A 302 -18.65 -18.26 -6.89
N ARG A 303 -19.77 -18.94 -6.70
CA ARG A 303 -20.99 -18.72 -7.49
C ARG A 303 -21.57 -17.32 -7.29
N ASP A 304 -22.41 -16.87 -8.22
CA ASP A 304 -23.29 -15.73 -8.02
C ASP A 304 -24.18 -15.96 -6.79
N ILE A 305 -24.20 -15.00 -5.87
CA ILE A 305 -25.01 -15.01 -4.64
C ILE A 305 -25.92 -13.79 -4.52
N ARG A 306 -26.14 -13.05 -5.61
CA ARG A 306 -27.13 -11.97 -5.63
C ARG A 306 -28.52 -12.54 -5.42
N GLY A 307 -29.33 -11.82 -4.67
CA GLY A 307 -30.72 -12.12 -4.44
C GLY A 307 -31.03 -13.28 -3.48
N ILE A 308 -30.03 -13.89 -2.84
CA ILE A 308 -30.28 -15.00 -1.90
C ILE A 308 -30.86 -14.48 -0.57
N ASP A 309 -31.65 -15.32 0.10
CA ASP A 309 -32.24 -15.01 1.40
C ASP A 309 -31.40 -15.55 2.57
N ALA A 310 -31.83 -15.24 3.80
CA ALA A 310 -31.12 -15.61 5.02
C ALA A 310 -30.98 -17.14 5.19
N ASP A 311 -31.96 -17.92 4.76
CA ASP A 311 -31.90 -19.38 4.85
C ASP A 311 -30.86 -19.96 3.90
N ALA A 312 -30.75 -19.42 2.68
CA ALA A 312 -29.70 -19.78 1.74
C ALA A 312 -28.30 -19.37 2.24
N VAL A 313 -28.17 -18.23 2.92
CA VAL A 313 -26.92 -17.81 3.59
C VAL A 313 -26.55 -18.80 4.70
N ARG A 314 -27.47 -19.11 5.63
CA ARG A 314 -27.25 -20.09 6.73
C ARG A 314 -26.83 -21.45 6.19
N GLN A 315 -27.53 -21.92 5.16
CA GLN A 315 -27.22 -23.21 4.54
C GLN A 315 -25.81 -23.19 3.93
N SER A 316 -25.44 -22.12 3.21
CA SER A 316 -24.12 -22.03 2.57
C SER A 316 -22.99 -22.01 3.61
N LEU A 317 -23.12 -21.19 4.66
CA LEU A 317 -22.13 -21.09 5.74
C LEU A 317 -21.90 -22.41 6.50
N THR A 318 -22.87 -23.32 6.48
CA THR A 318 -22.77 -24.62 7.18
C THR A 318 -22.46 -25.80 6.26
N SER A 319 -22.65 -25.66 4.95
CA SER A 319 -22.51 -26.75 3.98
C SER A 319 -21.31 -26.62 3.05
N VAL A 320 -20.71 -25.43 2.93
CA VAL A 320 -19.51 -25.19 2.12
C VAL A 320 -18.28 -25.23 3.03
N PRO A 321 -17.42 -26.27 2.93
CA PRO A 321 -16.29 -26.45 3.83
C PRO A 321 -15.34 -25.24 3.90
N GLU A 322 -15.12 -24.56 2.77
CA GLU A 322 -14.26 -23.38 2.66
C GLU A 322 -14.85 -22.18 3.40
N MET A 323 -16.18 -22.09 3.52
CA MET A 323 -16.86 -21.04 4.29
C MET A 323 -16.86 -21.32 5.79
N LEU A 324 -16.53 -22.54 6.24
CA LEU A 324 -16.53 -22.89 7.66
C LEU A 324 -15.53 -22.05 8.47
N MET A 325 -14.48 -21.53 7.83
CA MET A 325 -13.51 -20.64 8.49
C MET A 325 -14.02 -19.22 8.71
N LEU A 326 -15.13 -18.83 8.05
CA LEU A 326 -15.81 -17.54 8.23
C LEU A 326 -16.95 -17.64 9.25
N VAL A 327 -17.16 -18.81 9.87
CA VAL A 327 -18.32 -19.11 10.70
C VAL A 327 -18.16 -18.50 12.09
N ASN A 328 -18.80 -17.34 12.27
CA ASN A 328 -19.30 -16.85 13.56
C ASN A 328 -20.32 -15.70 13.39
N LEU A 329 -21.06 -15.66 12.27
CA LEU A 329 -22.13 -14.67 12.10
C LEU A 329 -23.33 -15.03 12.97
N THR A 330 -23.83 -14.06 13.72
CA THR A 330 -25.09 -14.12 14.46
C THR A 330 -26.28 -14.14 13.50
N ASP A 331 -27.45 -14.57 13.97
CA ASP A 331 -28.68 -14.53 13.14
C ASP A 331 -28.98 -13.11 12.63
N ALA A 332 -28.75 -12.09 13.44
CA ALA A 332 -28.97 -10.69 13.03
C ALA A 332 -28.02 -10.26 11.90
N GLU A 333 -26.75 -10.68 11.94
CA GLU A 333 -25.78 -10.41 10.88
C GLU A 333 -26.10 -11.16 9.59
N ILE A 334 -26.61 -12.39 9.71
CA ILE A 334 -27.08 -13.18 8.56
C ILE A 334 -28.29 -12.50 7.91
N GLU A 335 -29.25 -12.01 8.70
CA GLU A 335 -30.40 -11.25 8.16
C GLU A 335 -29.94 -9.96 7.47
N ALA A 336 -28.99 -9.22 8.08
CA ALA A 336 -28.42 -8.02 7.46
C ALA A 336 -27.76 -8.33 6.11
N LEU A 337 -26.92 -9.37 6.06
CA LEU A 337 -26.25 -9.83 4.85
C LEU A 337 -27.27 -10.26 3.77
N ALA A 338 -28.33 -10.97 4.15
CA ALA A 338 -29.40 -11.36 3.24
C ALA A 338 -30.19 -10.17 2.70
N VAL A 339 -30.41 -9.12 3.49
CA VAL A 339 -31.04 -7.88 3.02
C VAL A 339 -30.17 -7.18 1.98
N TYR A 340 -28.86 -7.09 2.21
CA TYR A 340 -27.92 -6.55 1.24
C TYR A 340 -27.89 -7.40 -0.04
N LEU A 341 -27.66 -8.71 0.05
CA LEU A 341 -27.63 -9.60 -1.13
C LEU A 341 -28.97 -9.60 -1.88
N GLY A 342 -30.09 -9.59 -1.15
CA GLY A 342 -31.45 -9.50 -1.68
C GLY A 342 -31.70 -8.24 -2.53
N ALA A 343 -31.02 -7.14 -2.21
CA ALA A 343 -31.10 -5.87 -2.92
C ALA A 343 -30.31 -5.86 -4.25
N LEU A 344 -29.31 -6.73 -4.41
CA LEU A 344 -28.45 -6.79 -5.60
C LEU A 344 -29.08 -7.55 -6.79
N ARG A 345 -30.39 -7.78 -6.78
CA ARG A 345 -31.08 -8.51 -7.87
C ARG A 345 -31.12 -7.63 -9.13
N ASP A 346 -30.63 -8.19 -10.24
CA ASP A 346 -30.77 -7.62 -11.59
C ASP A 346 -32.24 -7.40 -12.00
#